data_AF-A0A5J5IZC7-F1
#
_entry.id   AF-A0A5J5IZC7-F1
#
_cell.length_a   1.000
_cell.length_b   1.000
_cell.length_c   1.000
_cell.angle_alpha   90.00
_cell.angle_beta   90.00
_cell.angle_gamma   90.00
#
_symmetry.space_group_name_H-M   'P 1'
#
loop_
_entity.id
_entity.type
_entity.pdbx_description
1 polymer ?
#
loop_
_entity_poly.entity_id
_entity_poly.type
_entity_poly.pdbx_seq_one_letter_code
_entity_poly.pdbx_strand_id
1 'polypeptide(L)'
;MSALLAYGDAVDIGYGRGRLAAPAAASLARIDAVMFDAWGRRMDINEAWRSPADADENARKYQAWLAFQRGGPWAPWAPIGLPADESVHCLGYAIDTDDTDLVWLLNDHGWYQTVYRNGALVEPWHFEYFPDRDNHRYDTGAPAGETETDMPLSTDEKDWLRLMVRQELGGALVKAFDFTPDDKAWARLMVRQELGGAIATDGGGAK
;
A
#
# COMPACT_ATOMS: atom_id res chain seq x y z
N MET A 1 -12.59 24.84 -1.50
CA MET A 1 -11.70 24.10 -2.40
C MET A 1 -10.37 23.96 -1.70
N SER A 2 -9.85 22.75 -1.55
CA SER A 2 -8.49 22.53 -1.04
C SER A 2 -7.50 23.06 -2.08
N ALA A 3 -6.43 23.71 -1.65
CA ALA A 3 -5.39 24.18 -2.55
C ALA A 3 -4.60 22.97 -3.10
N LEU A 4 -4.19 23.04 -4.37
CA LEU A 4 -3.31 22.03 -4.97
C LEU A 4 -1.97 22.02 -4.22
N LEU A 5 -1.42 20.83 -3.99
CA LEU A 5 -0.15 20.69 -3.31
C LEU A 5 0.98 21.07 -4.26
N ALA A 6 1.74 22.11 -3.92
CA ALA A 6 2.92 22.47 -4.68
C ALA A 6 4.02 21.43 -4.49
N TYR A 7 4.82 21.19 -5.53
CA TYR A 7 5.90 20.19 -5.50
C TYR A 7 6.88 20.39 -4.32
N GLY A 8 7.21 21.65 -4.00
CA GLY A 8 8.12 22.00 -2.91
C GLY A 8 7.56 21.76 -1.51
N ASP A 9 6.23 21.70 -1.37
CA ASP A 9 5.54 21.47 -0.10
C ASP A 9 5.22 19.98 0.13
N ALA A 10 5.39 19.15 -0.90
CA ALA A 10 5.19 17.71 -0.84
C ALA A 10 6.44 17.01 -0.27
N VAL A 11 6.22 16.02 0.60
CA VAL A 11 7.25 15.18 1.22
C VAL A 11 7.65 14.08 0.25
N ASP A 12 8.95 13.94 -0.01
CA ASP A 12 9.51 12.82 -0.77
C ASP A 12 9.43 11.53 0.06
N ILE A 13 8.72 10.52 -0.47
CA ILE A 13 8.53 9.23 0.21
C ILE A 13 9.66 8.23 -0.09
N GLY A 14 10.73 8.70 -0.76
CA GLY A 14 11.96 7.97 -1.00
C GLY A 14 11.87 6.91 -2.09
N TYR A 15 13.03 6.38 -2.48
CA TYR A 15 13.17 5.27 -3.44
C TYR A 15 12.53 5.52 -4.81
N GLY A 16 12.33 6.79 -5.20
CA GLY A 16 11.69 7.14 -6.46
C GLY A 16 10.17 6.92 -6.50
N ARG A 17 9.53 6.65 -5.35
CA ARG A 17 8.09 6.39 -5.22
C ARG A 17 7.19 7.62 -5.32
N GLY A 18 7.81 8.80 -5.46
CA GLY A 18 7.10 10.07 -5.63
C GLY A 18 7.02 10.87 -4.34
N ARG A 19 5.94 11.66 -4.21
CA ARG A 19 5.75 12.60 -3.10
C ARG A 19 4.32 12.55 -2.58
N LEU A 20 4.11 12.95 -1.33
CA LEU A 20 2.79 13.03 -0.71
C LEU A 20 2.66 14.28 0.17
N ALA A 21 1.44 14.66 0.50
CA ALA A 21 1.18 15.61 1.58
C ALA A 21 1.75 15.06 2.90
N ALA A 22 2.28 15.93 3.75
CA ALA A 22 2.94 15.52 5.00
C ALA A 22 2.18 14.48 5.86
N PRO A 23 0.87 14.62 6.14
CA PRO A 23 0.18 13.63 6.95
C PRO A 23 -0.02 12.29 6.22
N ALA A 24 -0.19 12.30 4.90
CA ALA A 24 -0.26 11.08 4.10
C ALA A 24 1.10 10.37 4.04
N ALA A 25 2.19 11.12 3.86
CA ALA A 25 3.55 10.59 3.90
C ALA A 25 3.86 9.94 5.26
N ALA A 26 3.43 10.54 6.37
CA ALA A 26 3.59 9.98 7.71
C ALA A 26 2.82 8.66 7.89
N SER A 27 1.59 8.58 7.35
CA SER A 27 0.82 7.32 7.34
C SER A 27 1.51 6.23 6.52
N LEU A 28 1.96 6.55 5.30
CA LEU A 28 2.68 5.59 4.45
C LEU A 28 3.98 5.11 5.11
N ALA A 29 4.70 5.98 5.82
CA ALA A 29 5.90 5.59 6.56
C ALA A 29 5.62 4.54 7.64
N ARG A 30 4.46 4.60 8.32
CA ARG A 30 4.04 3.57 9.28
C ARG A 30 3.72 2.25 8.58
N ILE A 31 3.02 2.29 7.44
CA ILE A 31 2.77 1.10 6.62
C ILE A 31 4.10 0.47 6.18
N ASP A 32 5.04 1.27 5.69
CA ASP A 32 6.36 0.81 5.28
C ASP A 32 7.11 0.10 6.42
N ALA A 33 7.00 0.61 7.66
CA ALA A 33 7.62 -0.02 8.82
C ALA A 33 6.99 -1.40 9.12
N VAL A 34 5.66 -1.50 9.10
CA VAL A 34 4.94 -2.77 9.26
C VAL A 34 5.34 -3.76 8.16
N MET A 35 5.37 -3.31 6.91
CA MET A 35 5.72 -4.16 5.79
C MET A 35 7.18 -4.63 5.83
N PHE A 36 8.09 -3.77 6.28
CA PHE A 36 9.49 -4.11 6.38
C PHE A 36 9.75 -5.17 7.46
N ASP A 37 9.10 -5.08 8.62
CA ASP A 37 9.20 -6.13 9.66
C ASP A 37 8.58 -7.46 9.20
N ALA A 38 7.45 -7.42 8.49
CA ALA A 38 6.74 -8.63 8.08
C ALA A 38 7.33 -9.32 6.84
N TRP A 39 7.81 -8.55 5.86
CA TRP A 39 8.21 -9.04 4.53
C TRP A 39 9.57 -8.54 4.05
N GLY A 40 10.28 -7.72 4.82
CA GLY A 40 11.61 -7.19 4.42
C GLY A 40 11.56 -6.21 3.25
N ARG A 41 10.40 -5.65 2.94
CA ARG A 41 10.21 -4.66 1.86
C ARG A 41 9.25 -3.55 2.27
N ARG A 42 9.28 -2.46 1.52
CA ARG A 42 8.31 -1.36 1.63
C ARG A 42 7.10 -1.61 0.74
N MET A 43 6.05 -0.81 0.92
CA MET A 43 4.92 -0.81 0.02
C MET A 43 5.36 -0.37 -1.37
N ASP A 44 4.90 -1.10 -2.38
CA ASP A 44 5.08 -0.71 -3.77
C ASP A 44 4.17 0.48 -4.08
N ILE A 45 4.71 1.47 -4.78
CA ILE A 45 3.97 2.69 -5.11
C ILE A 45 4.26 3.01 -6.57
N ASN A 46 3.26 2.77 -7.41
CA ASN A 46 3.30 2.98 -8.83
C ASN A 46 3.13 4.48 -9.15
N GLU A 47 2.29 5.17 -8.37
CA GLU A 47 2.09 6.61 -8.46
C GLU A 47 1.67 7.22 -7.11
N ALA A 48 2.13 8.44 -6.83
CA ALA A 48 1.74 9.23 -5.66
C ALA A 48 1.34 10.64 -6.11
N TRP A 49 2.07 11.69 -5.77
CA TRP A 49 1.77 13.03 -6.27
C TRP A 49 1.92 13.15 -7.80
N ARG A 50 0.95 13.83 -8.42
CA ARG A 50 0.94 14.19 -9.84
C ARG A 50 0.95 15.71 -9.99
N SER A 51 1.66 16.23 -10.99
CA SER A 51 1.62 17.66 -11.26
C SER A 51 0.27 18.07 -11.87
N PRO A 52 -0.20 19.32 -11.64
CA PRO A 52 -1.41 19.81 -12.27
C PRO A 52 -1.41 19.68 -13.80
N ALA A 53 -0.25 19.95 -14.44
CA ALA A 53 -0.11 19.85 -15.89
C ALA A 53 -0.29 18.41 -16.39
N ASP A 54 0.29 17.43 -15.69
CA ASP A 54 0.16 16.01 -16.04
C ASP A 54 -1.26 15.51 -15.80
N ALA A 55 -1.93 15.97 -14.74
CA ALA A 55 -3.33 15.66 -14.45
C ALA A 55 -4.25 16.18 -15.56
N ASP A 56 -4.11 17.45 -15.96
CA ASP A 56 -4.88 18.04 -17.04
C ASP A 56 -4.61 17.34 -18.39
N GLU A 57 -3.36 16.94 -18.65
CA GLU A 57 -3.04 16.17 -19.85
C GLU A 57 -3.71 14.79 -19.84
N ASN A 58 -3.68 14.07 -18.71
CA ASN A 58 -4.35 12.78 -18.55
C ASN A 58 -5.87 12.91 -18.67
N ALA A 59 -6.47 13.94 -18.07
CA ALA A 59 -7.88 14.25 -18.21
C ALA A 59 -8.27 14.48 -19.67
N ARG A 60 -7.47 15.25 -20.43
CA ARG A 60 -7.70 15.50 -21.86
C ARG A 60 -7.63 14.20 -22.68
N LYS A 61 -6.63 13.35 -22.43
CA LYS A 61 -6.51 12.04 -23.09
C LYS A 61 -7.72 11.15 -22.79
N TYR A 62 -8.15 11.13 -21.52
CA TYR A 62 -9.30 10.37 -21.08
C TYR A 62 -10.61 10.84 -21.72
N GLN A 63 -10.84 12.15 -21.80
CA GLN A 63 -12.02 12.71 -22.46
C GLN A 63 -12.05 12.39 -23.96
N ALA A 64 -10.89 12.42 -24.64
CA ALA A 64 -10.79 12.02 -26.04
C ALA A 64 -11.14 10.54 -26.23
N TRP A 65 -10.64 9.66 -25.35
CA TRP A 65 -10.97 8.24 -25.36
C TRP A 65 -12.47 7.99 -25.12
N LEU A 66 -13.08 8.69 -24.16
CA LEU A 66 -14.51 8.62 -23.90
C LEU A 66 -15.35 9.10 -25.11
N ALA A 67 -14.91 10.15 -25.80
CA ALA A 67 -15.57 10.62 -27.01
C ALA A 67 -15.49 9.58 -28.14
N PHE A 68 -14.33 8.93 -28.32
CA PHE A 68 -14.16 7.82 -29.26
C PHE A 68 -15.12 6.65 -28.95
N GLN A 69 -15.23 6.25 -27.68
CA GLN A 69 -16.16 5.19 -27.27
C GLN A 69 -17.64 5.51 -27.57
N ARG A 70 -18.00 6.79 -27.71
CA ARG A 70 -19.34 7.25 -28.08
C ARG A 70 -19.53 7.48 -29.59
N GLY A 71 -18.60 7.00 -30.42
CA GLY A 71 -18.65 7.14 -31.88
C GLY A 71 -17.98 8.42 -32.43
N GLY A 72 -17.18 9.10 -31.60
CA GLY A 72 -16.36 10.24 -32.02
C GLY A 72 -15.11 9.83 -32.83
N PRO A 73 -14.22 10.81 -33.12
CA PRO A 73 -12.95 10.55 -33.80
C PRO A 73 -12.09 9.52 -33.05
N TRP A 74 -11.22 8.82 -33.79
CA TRP A 74 -10.29 7.86 -33.19
C TRP A 74 -9.41 8.51 -32.12
N ALA A 75 -9.29 7.84 -30.97
CA ALA A 75 -8.39 8.21 -29.89
C ALA A 75 -7.74 6.94 -29.30
N PRO A 76 -6.48 7.00 -28.86
CA PRO A 76 -5.84 5.87 -28.17
C PRO A 76 -6.56 5.58 -26.85
N TRP A 77 -6.38 4.36 -26.34
CA TRP A 77 -6.79 4.03 -24.97
C TRP A 77 -6.10 4.96 -23.96
N ALA A 78 -6.84 5.43 -22.97
CA ALA A 78 -6.34 6.26 -21.89
C ALA A 78 -6.95 5.82 -20.55
N PRO A 79 -6.16 5.80 -19.45
CA PRO A 79 -6.66 5.51 -18.11
C PRO A 79 -7.63 6.60 -17.65
N ILE A 80 -8.36 6.34 -16.57
CA ILE A 80 -9.25 7.34 -15.97
C ILE A 80 -8.40 8.54 -15.54
N GLY A 81 -8.78 9.73 -15.98
CA GLY A 81 -8.09 10.97 -15.70
C GLY A 81 -9.07 12.06 -15.30
N LEU A 82 -8.80 12.71 -14.17
CA LEU A 82 -9.52 13.89 -13.69
C LEU A 82 -8.65 15.14 -13.87
N PRO A 83 -9.26 16.32 -14.14
CA PRO A 83 -8.51 17.57 -14.21
C PRO A 83 -7.84 17.87 -12.86
N ALA A 84 -6.85 18.77 -12.87
CA ALA A 84 -6.00 19.01 -11.71
C ALA A 84 -6.78 19.40 -10.44
N ASP A 85 -7.85 20.18 -10.58
CA ASP A 85 -8.72 20.63 -9.49
C ASP A 85 -9.61 19.52 -8.90
N GLU A 86 -9.73 18.39 -9.57
CA GLU A 86 -10.47 17.20 -9.12
C GLU A 86 -9.54 16.03 -8.75
N SER A 87 -8.26 16.07 -9.13
CA SER A 87 -7.33 14.94 -8.92
C SER A 87 -6.73 14.93 -7.51
N VAL A 88 -7.05 13.91 -6.72
CA VAL A 88 -6.50 13.74 -5.36
C VAL A 88 -4.98 13.48 -5.36
N HIS A 89 -4.43 12.93 -6.45
CA HIS A 89 -2.97 12.89 -6.65
C HIS A 89 -2.34 14.28 -6.66
N CYS A 90 -3.00 15.31 -7.20
CA CYS A 90 -2.51 16.70 -7.17
C CYS A 90 -2.56 17.32 -5.77
N LEU A 91 -3.37 16.76 -4.88
CA LEU A 91 -3.42 17.15 -3.46
C LEU A 91 -2.35 16.42 -2.64
N GLY A 92 -1.71 15.38 -3.19
CA GLY A 92 -0.77 14.52 -2.47
C GLY A 92 -1.43 13.60 -1.44
N TYR A 93 -2.71 13.29 -1.63
CA TYR A 93 -3.50 12.44 -0.74
C TYR A 93 -3.92 11.13 -1.41
N ALA A 94 -3.30 10.76 -2.53
CA ALA A 94 -3.59 9.51 -3.22
C ALA A 94 -2.32 8.73 -3.55
N ILE A 95 -2.44 7.41 -3.56
CA ILE A 95 -1.45 6.46 -4.04
C ILE A 95 -2.11 5.45 -4.98
N ASP A 96 -1.36 5.03 -5.99
CA ASP A 96 -1.64 3.83 -6.77
C ASP A 96 -0.60 2.76 -6.41
N THR A 97 -1.06 1.55 -6.08
CA THR A 97 -0.21 0.44 -5.63
C THR A 97 -0.67 -0.91 -6.19
N ASP A 98 0.29 -1.79 -6.50
CA ASP A 98 0.02 -3.19 -6.83
C ASP A 98 -0.22 -4.08 -5.58
N ASP A 99 0.05 -3.58 -4.37
CA ASP A 99 -0.16 -4.27 -3.07
C ASP A 99 -1.64 -4.31 -2.64
N THR A 100 -2.53 -4.63 -3.59
CA THR A 100 -3.99 -4.59 -3.44
C THR A 100 -4.56 -5.71 -2.56
N ASP A 101 -3.75 -6.68 -2.13
CA ASP A 101 -4.11 -7.69 -1.13
C ASP A 101 -3.98 -7.16 0.31
N LEU A 102 -3.38 -5.99 0.51
CA LEU A 102 -3.18 -5.35 1.81
C LEU A 102 -4.21 -4.25 2.12
N VAL A 103 -5.40 -4.32 1.51
CA VAL A 103 -6.50 -3.35 1.74
C VAL A 103 -6.83 -3.17 3.22
N TRP A 104 -6.76 -4.24 4.03
CA TRP A 104 -7.02 -4.16 5.46
C TRP A 104 -6.00 -3.26 6.18
N LEU A 105 -4.72 -3.36 5.83
CA LEU A 105 -3.64 -2.56 6.40
C LEU A 105 -3.77 -1.11 5.94
N LEU A 106 -4.02 -0.89 4.65
CA LEU A 106 -4.27 0.43 4.09
C LEU A 106 -5.44 1.13 4.80
N ASN A 107 -6.57 0.44 4.95
CA ASN A 107 -7.75 0.98 5.63
C ASN A 107 -7.48 1.34 7.10
N ASP A 108 -6.70 0.53 7.83
CA ASP A 108 -6.33 0.79 9.22
C ASP A 108 -5.49 2.08 9.36
N HIS A 109 -4.66 2.34 8.34
CA HIS A 109 -3.84 3.53 8.20
C HIS A 109 -4.52 4.68 7.43
N GLY A 110 -5.85 4.63 7.27
CA GLY A 110 -6.64 5.72 6.71
C GLY A 110 -6.67 5.80 5.18
N TRP A 111 -6.17 4.80 4.46
CA TRP A 111 -6.17 4.73 2.99
C TRP A 111 -7.33 3.89 2.48
N TYR A 112 -8.21 4.48 1.67
CA TYR A 112 -9.41 3.82 1.19
C TYR A 112 -9.54 3.86 -0.33
N GLN A 113 -10.07 2.80 -0.90
CA GLN A 113 -10.48 2.75 -2.29
C GLN A 113 -11.76 3.58 -2.48
N THR A 114 -11.73 4.52 -3.42
CA THR A 114 -12.81 5.53 -3.62
C THR A 114 -13.38 5.55 -5.03
N VAL A 115 -12.72 4.90 -5.99
CA VAL A 115 -13.10 5.01 -7.41
C VAL A 115 -14.15 3.95 -7.78
N TYR A 116 -15.41 4.30 -7.58
CA TYR A 116 -16.57 3.46 -7.93
C TYR A 116 -17.31 3.98 -9.17
N ARG A 117 -17.80 3.06 -10.01
CA ARG A 117 -18.74 3.34 -11.12
C ARG A 117 -19.86 2.33 -11.12
N ASN A 118 -21.10 2.83 -11.18
CA ASN A 118 -22.29 1.98 -11.14
C ASN A 118 -22.30 0.97 -9.97
N GLY A 119 -21.75 1.38 -8.82
CA GLY A 119 -21.64 0.55 -7.62
C GLY A 119 -20.49 -0.47 -7.61
N ALA A 120 -19.67 -0.54 -8.67
CA ALA A 120 -18.50 -1.41 -8.74
C ALA A 120 -17.20 -0.61 -8.59
N LEU A 121 -16.23 -1.16 -7.84
CA LEU A 121 -14.88 -0.62 -7.75
C LEU A 121 -14.18 -0.80 -9.10
N VAL A 122 -13.65 0.28 -9.68
CA VAL A 122 -13.03 0.24 -11.02
C VAL A 122 -11.52 0.43 -11.03
N GLU A 123 -10.95 1.00 -9.96
CA GLU A 123 -9.50 1.15 -9.78
C GLU A 123 -9.12 0.56 -8.41
N PRO A 124 -8.98 -0.77 -8.30
CA PRO A 124 -8.63 -1.42 -7.04
C PRO A 124 -7.22 -1.07 -6.54
N TRP A 125 -6.36 -0.56 -7.42
CA TRP A 125 -5.03 -0.07 -7.06
C TRP A 125 -5.03 1.34 -6.46
N HIS A 126 -6.11 2.12 -6.60
CA HIS A 126 -6.17 3.53 -6.20
C HIS A 126 -6.68 3.69 -4.76
N PHE A 127 -5.92 4.38 -3.93
CA PHE A 127 -6.27 4.68 -2.54
C PHE A 127 -6.13 6.16 -2.24
N GLU A 128 -7.12 6.71 -1.53
CA GLU A 128 -7.10 8.07 -1.00
C GLU A 128 -6.93 8.06 0.52
N TYR A 129 -6.13 8.98 1.05
CA TYR A 129 -5.86 9.12 2.48
C TYR A 129 -6.86 10.06 3.16
N PHE A 130 -7.49 9.55 4.22
CA PHE A 130 -8.46 10.25 5.06
C PHE A 130 -7.91 10.36 6.49
N PRO A 131 -7.36 11.52 6.89
CA PRO A 131 -6.74 11.67 8.20
C PRO A 131 -7.68 11.38 9.38
N ASP A 132 -8.98 11.60 9.23
CA ASP A 132 -10.00 11.33 10.26
C ASP A 132 -10.26 9.82 10.45
N ARG A 133 -9.86 9.00 9.48
CA ARG A 133 -10.03 7.54 9.48
C ARG A 133 -8.74 6.77 9.78
N ASP A 134 -7.60 7.44 9.81
CA ASP A 134 -6.33 6.84 10.18
C ASP A 134 -6.31 6.56 11.69
N ASN A 135 -6.32 5.27 12.07
CA ASN A 135 -6.28 4.84 13.46
C ASN A 135 -4.96 5.17 14.16
N HIS A 136 -3.90 5.43 13.37
CA HIS A 136 -2.54 5.70 13.79
C HIS A 136 -2.14 7.17 13.67
N ARG A 137 -3.08 8.08 13.37
CA ARG A 137 -2.78 9.51 13.17
C ARG A 137 -2.16 10.22 14.38
N TYR A 138 -2.33 9.66 15.58
CA TYR A 138 -1.76 10.18 16.83
C TYR A 138 -0.57 9.38 17.34
N ASP A 139 -0.11 8.39 16.58
CA ASP A 139 1.08 7.62 16.90
C ASP A 139 2.29 8.50 16.56
N THR A 140 2.68 9.34 17.53
CA THR A 140 3.76 10.34 17.40
C THR A 140 5.10 9.87 17.98
N GLY A 141 5.28 8.59 18.28
CA GLY A 141 6.59 8.02 18.65
C GLY A 141 7.26 7.44 17.41
N ALA A 142 8.52 7.70 17.06
CA ALA A 142 9.60 8.40 17.75
C ALA A 142 10.21 9.57 16.93
N PRO A 143 10.94 10.51 17.56
CA PRO A 143 11.74 11.51 16.86
C PRO A 143 12.74 10.80 15.92
N ALA A 144 12.92 11.35 14.71
CA ALA A 144 13.97 10.94 13.79
C ALA A 144 15.36 11.16 14.43
N GLY A 145 15.86 10.19 15.19
CA GLY A 145 17.17 10.28 15.84
C GLY A 145 17.35 9.51 17.15
N GLU A 146 16.28 9.02 17.77
CA GLU A 146 16.42 8.00 18.81
C GLU A 146 16.05 6.65 18.20
N THR A 147 16.97 5.69 18.24
CA THR A 147 16.67 4.30 17.94
C THR A 147 15.43 3.95 18.75
N GLU A 148 14.31 3.71 18.08
CA GLU A 148 13.19 3.04 18.72
C GLU A 148 13.80 1.81 19.38
N THR A 149 13.55 1.68 20.68
CA THR A 149 13.73 0.37 21.27
C THR A 149 12.68 -0.45 20.55
N ASP A 150 13.12 -1.17 19.51
CA ASP A 150 12.34 -2.18 18.81
C ASP A 150 11.51 -2.86 19.89
N MET A 151 10.22 -2.59 19.92
CA MET A 151 9.29 -3.54 20.48
C MET A 151 9.06 -4.47 19.32
N PRO A 152 9.89 -5.52 19.12
CA PRO A 152 9.59 -6.51 18.11
C PRO A 152 8.17 -6.96 18.43
N LEU A 153 7.29 -6.94 17.42
CA LEU A 153 6.00 -7.60 17.56
C LEU A 153 6.27 -8.96 18.18
N SER A 154 5.57 -9.25 19.27
CA SER A 154 5.67 -10.53 19.93
C SER A 154 5.40 -11.63 18.90
N THR A 155 5.96 -12.82 19.14
CA THR A 155 5.69 -13.98 18.27
C THR A 155 4.19 -14.17 18.05
N ASP A 156 3.38 -13.91 19.08
CA ASP A 156 1.93 -14.02 19.04
C ASP A 156 1.28 -12.97 18.14
N GLU A 157 1.75 -11.72 18.16
CA GLU A 157 1.27 -10.65 17.25
C GLU A 157 1.65 -10.93 15.79
N LYS A 158 2.89 -11.39 15.55
CA LYS A 158 3.33 -11.80 14.21
C LYS A 158 2.53 -13.00 13.70
N ASP A 159 2.21 -13.96 14.57
CA ASP A 159 1.41 -15.12 14.22
C ASP A 159 -0.07 -14.79 14.01
N TRP A 160 -0.61 -13.83 14.77
CA TRP A 160 -1.96 -13.31 14.57
C TRP A 160 -2.09 -12.57 13.23
N LEU A 161 -1.13 -11.71 12.88
CA LEU A 161 -1.07 -11.05 11.57
C LEU A 161 -0.97 -12.07 10.42
N ARG A 162 -0.10 -13.08 10.55
CA ARG A 162 -0.03 -14.19 9.58
C ARG A 162 -1.33 -14.97 9.48
N LEU A 163 -2.04 -15.16 10.60
CA LEU A 163 -3.32 -15.87 10.65
C LEU A 163 -4.43 -15.05 9.96
N MET A 164 -4.49 -13.75 10.20
CA MET A 164 -5.45 -12.86 9.55
C MET A 164 -5.22 -12.79 8.05
N VAL A 165 -3.98 -12.59 7.61
CA VAL A 165 -3.60 -12.61 6.19
C VAL A 165 -3.98 -13.96 5.56
N ARG A 166 -3.76 -15.08 6.26
CA ARG A 166 -4.20 -16.42 5.80
C ARG A 166 -5.72 -16.61 5.80
N GLN A 167 -6.47 -15.97 6.68
CA GLN A 167 -7.94 -16.08 6.73
C GLN A 167 -8.59 -15.23 5.64
N GLU A 168 -8.12 -14.00 5.44
CA GLU A 168 -8.62 -13.08 4.41
C GLU A 168 -8.22 -13.52 2.99
N LEU A 169 -6.98 -14.01 2.78
CA LEU A 169 -6.59 -14.65 1.51
C LEU A 169 -7.15 -16.08 1.36
N GLY A 170 -7.49 -16.74 2.47
CA GLY A 170 -7.84 -18.16 2.52
C GLY A 170 -9.31 -18.48 2.39
N GLY A 171 -10.23 -17.52 2.53
CA GLY A 171 -11.66 -17.78 2.35
C GLY A 171 -12.02 -18.31 0.95
N ALA A 172 -11.28 -17.86 -0.07
CA ALA A 172 -11.45 -18.29 -1.47
C ALA A 172 -10.46 -19.39 -1.91
N LEU A 173 -9.20 -19.35 -1.43
CA LEU A 173 -8.15 -20.30 -1.83
C LEU A 173 -8.19 -21.64 -1.08
N VAL A 174 -8.58 -21.67 0.20
CA VAL A 174 -8.62 -22.92 1.00
C VAL A 174 -9.79 -23.82 0.60
N LYS A 175 -10.86 -23.26 0.01
CA LYS A 175 -11.92 -24.09 -0.58
C LYS A 175 -11.54 -24.72 -1.92
N ALA A 176 -10.49 -24.21 -2.59
CA ALA A 176 -10.09 -24.67 -3.92
C ALA A 176 -8.89 -25.64 -3.90
N PHE A 177 -8.05 -25.60 -2.87
CA PHE A 177 -6.91 -26.51 -2.73
C PHE A 177 -6.99 -27.31 -1.44
N ASP A 178 -7.35 -28.58 -1.57
CA ASP A 178 -7.23 -29.58 -0.51
C ASP A 178 -5.74 -29.87 -0.30
N PHE A 179 -5.08 -29.01 0.49
CA PHE A 179 -3.66 -29.13 0.79
C PHE A 179 -3.38 -30.51 1.38
N THR A 180 -2.71 -31.33 0.59
CA THR A 180 -2.36 -32.68 0.97
C THR A 180 -1.38 -32.64 2.16
N PRO A 181 -1.25 -33.72 2.91
CA PRO A 181 -0.23 -33.82 3.96
C PRO A 181 1.18 -33.46 3.44
N ASP A 182 1.46 -33.71 2.17
CA ASP A 182 2.74 -33.45 1.52
C ASP A 182 2.96 -31.96 1.22
N ASP A 183 1.92 -31.25 0.80
CA ASP A 183 2.01 -29.79 0.60
C ASP A 183 2.26 -29.05 1.93
N LYS A 184 1.64 -29.55 3.00
CA LYS A 184 1.86 -29.04 4.37
C LYS A 184 3.28 -29.36 4.86
N ALA A 185 3.84 -30.50 4.45
CA ALA A 185 5.22 -30.86 4.77
C ALA A 185 6.22 -30.00 4.00
N TRP A 186 5.96 -29.73 2.72
CA TRP A 186 6.78 -28.85 1.89
C TRP A 186 6.77 -27.40 2.41
N ALA A 187 5.60 -26.86 2.78
CA ALA A 187 5.49 -25.53 3.36
C ALA A 187 6.27 -25.41 4.69
N ARG A 188 6.25 -26.45 5.54
CA ARG A 188 7.05 -26.50 6.77
C ARG A 188 8.55 -26.57 6.50
N LEU A 189 8.96 -27.24 5.41
CA LEU A 189 10.35 -27.33 4.98
C LEU A 189 10.86 -25.97 4.50
N MET A 190 10.09 -25.25 3.68
CA MET A 190 10.42 -23.90 3.20
C MET A 190 10.56 -22.92 4.36
N VAL A 191 9.62 -22.93 5.31
CA VAL A 191 9.69 -22.09 6.51
C VAL A 191 10.94 -22.40 7.36
N ARG A 192 11.34 -23.68 7.47
CA ARG A 192 12.59 -24.04 8.17
C ARG A 192 13.85 -23.66 7.43
N GLN A 193 13.88 -23.72 6.09
CA GLN A 193 15.06 -23.33 5.32
C GLN A 193 15.27 -21.82 5.33
N GLU A 194 14.19 -21.04 5.22
CA GLU A 194 14.28 -19.58 5.19
C GLU A 194 14.47 -18.97 6.59
N LEU A 195 13.92 -19.57 7.65
CA LEU A 195 14.05 -19.06 9.03
C LEU A 195 15.14 -19.76 9.86
N GLY A 196 15.65 -20.92 9.43
CA GLY A 196 16.62 -21.72 10.17
C GLY A 196 18.06 -21.22 10.12
N GLY A 197 18.36 -20.24 9.26
CA GLY A 197 19.69 -19.61 9.17
C GLY A 197 20.03 -18.68 10.34
N ALA A 198 19.05 -18.29 11.16
CA ALA A 198 19.23 -17.30 12.23
C ALA A 198 19.47 -17.88 13.63
N ILE A 199 19.52 -19.22 13.80
CA ILE A 199 19.75 -19.84 15.12
C ILE A 199 20.82 -20.93 15.00
N ALA A 200 22.08 -20.51 14.85
CA ALA A 200 23.23 -21.36 15.14
C ALA A 200 24.45 -20.49 15.47
N THR A 201 24.56 -20.06 16.73
CA THR A 201 25.71 -20.31 17.63
C THR A 201 25.53 -19.44 18.87
N ASP A 202 24.95 -20.00 19.92
CA ASP A 202 25.45 -19.75 21.28
C ASP A 202 24.92 -20.84 22.21
N GLY A 203 25.86 -21.52 22.86
CA GLY A 203 25.57 -22.70 23.66
C GLY A 203 26.84 -23.34 24.16
N GLY A 204 27.66 -22.55 24.87
CA GLY A 204 28.84 -23.01 25.57
C GLY A 204 28.56 -24.20 26.47
N GLY A 205 29.38 -25.23 26.33
CA GLY A 205 29.48 -26.32 27.29
C GLY A 205 30.22 -25.84 28.54
N ALA A 206 29.55 -25.88 29.67
CA ALA A 206 30.19 -25.92 30.97
C ALA A 206 30.64 -27.36 31.29
N LYS A 207 31.93 -27.54 31.57
CA LYS A 207 32.49 -28.31 32.70
C LYS A 207 33.94 -27.91 32.90
#